data_AF-A0A1G4XDZ5-F1
#
_entry.id   AF-A0A1G4XDZ5-F1
#
_cell.length_a   1.000
_cell.length_b   1.000
_cell.length_c   1.000
_cell.angle_alpha   90.00
_cell.angle_beta   90.00
_cell.angle_gamma   90.00
#
_symmetry.space_group_name_H-M   'P 1'
#
loop_
_entity.id
_entity.type
_entity.pdbx_description
1 polymer ?
#
loop_
_entity_poly.entity_id
_entity_poly.type
_entity_poly.pdbx_seq_one_letter_code
_entity_poly.pdbx_strand_id
1 'polypeptide(L)'
;MVPAGETIPSLTTGLLLVALGLGIFSAIIQVVMNWAQRSVSPTRATVIYTGEPVWAGIFGRIAGERLPLLALLGGALIVLGVLVSELKLKKRKTSSAAVATEAEQESRW
;
A
#
# COMPACT_ATOMS: atom_id res chain seq x y z
N MET A 1 27.30 10.16 17.31
CA MET A 1 27.56 10.74 15.97
C MET A 1 26.26 11.39 15.52
N VAL A 2 26.27 12.69 15.26
CA VAL A 2 25.06 13.38 14.79
C VAL A 2 24.83 13.01 13.32
N PRO A 3 23.64 12.56 12.90
CA PRO A 3 23.36 12.29 11.50
C PRO A 3 23.60 13.58 10.69
N ALA A 4 24.34 13.48 9.57
CA ALA A 4 24.61 14.58 8.63
C ALA A 4 25.37 15.82 9.17
N GLY A 5 25.78 15.86 10.44
CA GLY A 5 26.49 17.03 11.01
C GLY A 5 25.60 18.25 11.28
N GLU A 6 24.29 18.09 11.23
CA GLU A 6 23.31 19.15 11.48
C GLU A 6 23.11 19.40 12.99
N THR A 7 22.83 20.63 13.38
CA THR A 7 22.49 20.96 14.77
C THR A 7 21.07 20.49 15.10
N ILE A 8 20.87 19.92 16.31
CA ILE A 8 19.53 19.50 16.76
C ILE A 8 18.62 20.74 16.78
N PRO A 9 17.47 20.72 16.07
CA PRO A 9 16.55 21.84 16.08
C PRO A 9 16.01 22.06 17.48
N SER A 10 15.91 23.33 17.89
CA SER A 10 15.29 23.70 19.16
C SER A 10 13.83 23.23 19.22
N LEU A 11 13.36 22.81 20.39
CA LEU A 11 11.96 22.42 20.64
C LEU A 11 11.04 23.63 20.57
N THR A 12 10.74 24.07 19.36
CA THR A 12 9.78 25.14 19.09
C THR A 12 8.36 24.59 19.18
N THR A 13 7.41 25.46 19.54
CA THR A 13 5.98 25.11 19.55
C THR A 13 5.52 24.60 18.18
N GLY A 14 6.04 25.18 17.08
CA GLY A 14 5.75 24.71 15.72
C GLY A 14 6.21 23.28 15.48
N LEU A 15 7.42 22.93 15.90
CA LEU A 15 7.94 21.56 15.80
C LEU A 15 7.08 20.57 16.60
N LEU A 16 6.69 20.94 17.81
CA LEU A 16 5.82 20.12 18.67
C LEU A 16 4.44 19.90 18.02
N LEU A 17 3.84 20.95 17.44
CA LEU A 17 2.55 20.85 16.76
C LEU A 17 2.61 19.92 15.54
N VAL A 18 3.65 20.06 14.70
CA VAL A 18 3.84 19.18 13.54
C VAL A 18 4.08 17.74 13.99
N ALA A 19 4.94 17.52 14.98
CA ALA A 19 5.24 16.18 15.49
C ALA A 19 3.99 15.50 16.09
N LEU A 20 3.20 16.23 16.88
CA LEU A 20 1.94 15.73 17.43
C LEU A 20 0.92 15.45 16.34
N GLY A 21 0.79 16.36 15.37
CA GLY A 21 -0.09 16.18 14.21
C GLY A 21 0.26 14.91 13.44
N LEU A 22 1.52 14.74 13.07
CA LEU A 22 2.01 13.54 12.37
C LEU A 22 1.79 12.28 13.21
N GLY A 23 2.02 12.32 14.51
CA GLY A 23 1.80 11.19 15.42
C GLY A 23 0.33 10.77 15.49
N ILE A 24 -0.58 11.74 15.66
CA ILE A 24 -2.03 11.50 15.71
C ILE A 24 -2.53 10.94 14.38
N PHE A 25 -2.17 11.55 13.24
CA PHE A 25 -2.58 11.06 11.93
C PHE A 25 -2.02 9.66 11.66
N SER A 26 -0.77 9.38 12.05
CA SER A 26 -0.16 8.05 11.91
C SER A 26 -0.92 7.00 12.72
N ALA A 27 -1.29 7.31 13.97
CA ALA A 27 -2.09 6.41 14.80
C ALA A 27 -3.45 6.12 14.17
N ILE A 28 -4.14 7.14 13.65
CA ILE A 28 -5.42 6.98 12.96
C ILE A 28 -5.25 6.09 11.72
N ILE A 29 -4.24 6.36 10.89
CA ILE A 29 -3.96 5.57 9.67
C ILE A 29 -3.71 4.11 10.04
N GLN A 30 -2.92 3.82 11.08
CA GLN A 30 -2.66 2.45 11.51
C GLN A 30 -3.93 1.75 12.01
N VAL A 31 -4.78 2.43 12.77
CA VAL A 31 -6.06 1.85 13.24
C VAL A 31 -6.97 1.52 12.06
N VAL A 32 -7.11 2.45 11.11
CA VAL A 32 -7.89 2.23 9.88
C VAL A 32 -7.30 1.11 9.05
N MET A 33 -5.98 1.02 8.93
CA MET A 33 -5.29 -0.05 8.22
C MET A 33 -5.59 -1.42 8.85
N ASN A 34 -5.48 -1.53 10.18
CA ASN A 34 -5.77 -2.76 10.90
C ASN A 34 -7.23 -3.20 10.73
N TRP A 35 -8.17 -2.25 10.71
CA TRP A 35 -9.58 -2.52 10.43
C TRP A 35 -9.83 -2.95 8.96
N ALA A 36 -9.20 -2.24 8.01
CA ALA A 36 -9.35 -2.50 6.59
C ALA A 36 -8.77 -3.87 6.21
N GLN A 37 -7.61 -4.24 6.74
CA GLN A 37 -7.00 -5.56 6.51
C GLN A 37 -7.87 -6.72 7.00
N ARG A 38 -8.68 -6.53 8.05
CA ARG A 38 -9.64 -7.54 8.52
C ARG A 38 -10.86 -7.66 7.61
N SER A 39 -11.20 -6.60 6.86
CA SER A 39 -12.49 -6.48 6.15
C SER A 39 -12.36 -6.54 4.62
N VAL A 40 -11.14 -6.35 4.09
CA VAL A 40 -10.86 -6.20 2.66
C VAL A 40 -9.91 -7.32 2.23
N SER A 41 -10.25 -8.03 1.15
CA SER A 41 -9.36 -9.06 0.61
C SER A 41 -8.07 -8.45 0.05
N PRO A 42 -6.94 -9.16 0.08
CA PRO A 42 -5.65 -8.66 -0.41
C PRO A 42 -5.72 -8.09 -1.83
N THR A 43 -6.49 -8.76 -2.70
CA THR A 43 -6.79 -8.39 -4.09
C THR A 43 -7.44 -7.00 -4.20
N ARG A 44 -8.47 -6.73 -3.38
CA ARG A 44 -9.12 -5.42 -3.31
C ARG A 44 -8.20 -4.34 -2.75
N ALA A 45 -7.35 -4.68 -1.78
CA ALA A 45 -6.36 -3.75 -1.24
C ALA A 45 -5.34 -3.33 -2.31
N THR A 46 -4.88 -4.25 -3.16
CA THR A 46 -3.98 -3.95 -4.28
C THR A 46 -4.58 -2.93 -5.24
N VAL A 47 -5.87 -3.06 -5.58
CA VAL A 47 -6.57 -2.07 -6.42
C VAL A 47 -6.57 -0.69 -5.76
N ILE A 48 -6.85 -0.62 -4.46
CA ILE A 48 -6.81 0.63 -3.71
C ILE A 48 -5.41 1.25 -3.74
N TYR A 49 -4.37 0.44 -3.53
CA TYR A 49 -2.98 0.91 -3.54
C TYR A 49 -2.51 1.40 -4.90
N THR A 50 -3.08 0.93 -6.01
CA THR A 50 -2.76 1.52 -7.32
C THR A 50 -3.26 2.94 -7.52
N GLY A 51 -4.04 3.46 -6.59
CA GLY A 51 -4.28 4.89 -6.52
C GLY A 51 -3.02 5.73 -6.25
N GLU A 52 -1.98 5.17 -5.62
CA GLU A 52 -0.72 5.87 -5.29
C GLU A 52 -0.14 6.71 -6.44
N PRO A 53 0.18 6.14 -7.62
CA PRO A 53 0.71 6.92 -8.74
C PRO A 53 -0.25 7.99 -9.25
N VAL A 54 -1.56 7.79 -9.13
CA VAL A 54 -2.58 8.78 -9.54
C VAL A 54 -2.56 9.96 -8.59
N TRP A 55 -2.64 9.70 -7.28
CA TRP A 55 -2.59 10.75 -6.26
C TRP A 55 -1.24 11.46 -6.25
N ALA A 56 -0.13 10.73 -6.36
CA ALA A 56 1.21 11.30 -6.47
C ALA A 56 1.33 12.24 -7.68
N GLY A 57 0.79 11.86 -8.85
CA GLY A 57 0.74 12.73 -10.02
C GLY A 57 -0.10 13.98 -9.77
N ILE A 58 -1.30 13.85 -9.20
CA ILE A 58 -2.18 15.00 -8.91
C ILE A 58 -1.51 15.98 -7.94
N PHE A 59 -1.04 15.50 -6.79
CA PHE A 59 -0.43 16.34 -5.77
C PHE A 59 0.93 16.90 -6.21
N GLY A 60 1.75 16.12 -6.90
CA GLY A 60 3.00 16.59 -7.51
C GLY A 60 2.75 17.75 -8.48
N ARG A 61 1.72 17.63 -9.34
CA ARG A 61 1.36 18.72 -10.26
C ARG A 61 0.86 19.98 -9.54
N ILE A 62 0.07 19.82 -8.48
CA ILE A 62 -0.41 20.92 -7.63
C ILE A 62 0.75 21.61 -6.93
N ALA A 63 1.75 20.85 -6.47
CA ALA A 63 2.99 21.36 -5.88
C ALA A 63 3.93 22.04 -6.89
N GLY A 64 3.59 22.05 -8.18
CA GLY A 64 4.38 22.66 -9.24
C GLY A 64 5.47 21.74 -9.82
N GLU A 65 5.50 20.46 -9.44
CA GLU A 65 6.43 19.50 -10.04
C GLU A 65 6.13 19.31 -11.53
N ARG A 66 7.19 19.26 -12.32
CA ARG A 66 7.09 18.91 -13.75
C ARG A 66 7.02 17.40 -13.85
N LEU A 67 5.86 16.89 -14.24
CA LEU A 67 5.67 15.46 -14.49
C LEU A 67 6.18 15.13 -15.90
N PRO A 68 7.36 14.49 -16.06
CA PRO A 68 7.83 14.09 -17.38
C PRO A 68 6.87 13.05 -17.96
N LEU A 69 6.77 13.01 -19.30
CA LEU A 69 5.87 12.09 -19.99
C LEU A 69 6.12 10.62 -19.61
N LEU A 70 7.38 10.27 -19.32
CA LEU A 70 7.78 8.94 -18.89
C LEU A 70 7.22 8.58 -17.50
N ALA A 71 7.09 9.53 -16.58
CA ALA A 71 6.49 9.30 -15.26
C ALA A 71 4.98 9.07 -15.39
N LEU A 72 4.31 9.82 -16.27
CA LEU A 72 2.89 9.61 -16.58
C LEU A 72 2.66 8.24 -17.22
N LEU A 73 3.53 7.84 -18.16
CA LEU A 73 3.48 6.52 -18.78
C LEU A 73 3.71 5.40 -17.75
N GLY A 74 4.72 5.54 -16.89
CA GLY A 74 4.97 4.59 -15.80
C GLY A 74 3.77 4.46 -14.86
N GLY A 75 3.19 5.59 -14.44
CA GLY A 75 1.98 5.60 -13.61
C GLY A 75 0.80 4.92 -14.30
N ALA A 76 0.58 5.20 -15.60
CA ALA A 76 -0.46 4.55 -16.39
C ALA A 76 -0.24 3.03 -16.50
N LEU A 77 1.00 2.59 -16.71
CA LEU A 77 1.35 1.16 -16.79
C LEU A 77 1.13 0.44 -15.45
N ILE A 78 1.40 1.07 -14.32
CA ILE A 78 1.13 0.50 -12.98
C ILE A 78 -0.37 0.27 -12.80
N VAL A 79 -1.19 1.30 -13.07
CA VAL A 79 -2.65 1.21 -12.92
C VAL A 79 -3.22 0.15 -13.86
N LEU A 80 -2.84 0.17 -15.15
CA LEU A 80 -3.28 -0.81 -16.12
C LEU A 80 -2.84 -2.23 -15.75
N GLY A 81 -1.59 -2.41 -15.29
CA GLY A 81 -1.06 -3.71 -14.89
C GLY A 81 -1.87 -4.35 -13.77
N VAL A 82 -2.25 -3.57 -12.74
CA VAL A 82 -3.09 -4.10 -11.66
C VAL A 82 -4.51 -4.33 -12.12
N LEU A 83 -5.14 -3.41 -12.86
CA LEU A 83 -6.49 -3.64 -13.37
C LEU A 83 -6.56 -4.92 -14.23
N VAL A 84 -5.55 -5.18 -15.06
CA VAL A 84 -5.46 -6.42 -15.86
C VAL A 84 -5.27 -7.66 -14.97
N SER A 85 -4.45 -7.57 -13.91
CA SER A 85 -4.25 -8.65 -12.93
C SER A 85 -5.55 -9.06 -12.23
N GLU A 86 -6.42 -8.11 -11.96
CA GLU A 86 -7.72 -8.33 -11.31
C GLU A 86 -8.74 -9.00 -12.25
N LEU A 87 -8.68 -8.72 -13.55
CA LEU A 87 -9.64 -9.23 -14.55
C LEU A 87 -9.54 -10.74 -14.83
N LYS A 88 -8.48 -11.44 -14.37
CA LYS A 88 -8.24 -12.85 -14.75
C LYS A 88 -7.91 -13.85 -13.63
N LEU A 89 -8.10 -13.53 -12.36
CA LEU A 89 -7.83 -14.50 -11.27
C LEU A 89 -9.07 -15.21 -10.70
N LYS A 90 -10.05 -15.53 -11.54
CA LYS A 90 -11.03 -16.60 -11.26
C LYS A 90 -10.52 -17.93 -11.81
N LYS A 91 -9.41 -18.47 -11.25
CA LYS A 91 -9.06 -19.88 -11.41
C LYS A 91 -8.29 -20.43 -10.20
N ARG A 92 -9.04 -21.21 -9.41
CA ARG A 92 -8.66 -22.32 -8.51
C ARG A 92 -7.60 -22.09 -7.43
N LYS A 93 -8.05 -22.22 -6.17
CA LYS A 93 -7.49 -23.21 -5.23
C LYS A 93 -8.61 -23.82 -4.37
N THR A 94 -9.41 -24.67 -5.00
CA THR A 94 -10.10 -25.81 -4.35
C THR A 94 -9.16 -27.03 -4.29
N SER A 95 -7.86 -26.86 -4.59
CA SER A 95 -6.88 -27.96 -4.69
C SER A 95 -6.03 -28.17 -3.44
N SER A 96 -6.34 -27.49 -2.32
CA SER A 96 -5.72 -27.81 -1.02
C SER A 96 -6.59 -28.75 -0.18
N ALA A 97 -7.89 -28.83 -0.48
CA ALA A 97 -8.80 -29.75 0.20
C ALA A 97 -8.68 -31.19 -0.35
N ALA A 98 -8.48 -31.34 -1.67
CA ALA A 98 -8.32 -32.66 -2.32
C ALA A 98 -7.00 -33.37 -1.94
N VAL A 99 -5.91 -32.61 -1.81
CA VAL A 99 -4.58 -33.17 -1.44
C VAL A 99 -4.51 -33.52 0.05
N ALA A 100 -5.24 -32.79 0.90
CA ALA A 100 -5.37 -33.15 2.32
C ALA A 100 -6.23 -34.42 2.50
N THR A 101 -7.31 -34.58 1.73
CA THR A 101 -8.11 -35.82 1.75
C THR A 101 -7.34 -37.02 1.19
N GLU A 102 -6.45 -36.84 0.22
CA GLU A 102 -5.56 -37.91 -0.27
C GLU A 102 -4.50 -38.30 0.77
N ALA A 103 -3.88 -37.33 1.45
CA ALA A 103 -2.90 -37.58 2.51
C ALA A 103 -3.51 -38.28 3.74
N GLU A 104 -4.76 -37.97 4.08
CA GLU A 104 -5.48 -38.60 5.20
C GLU A 104 -6.06 -39.98 4.83
N GLN A 105 -6.31 -40.25 3.54
CA GLN A 105 -6.66 -41.60 3.06
C GLN A 105 -5.44 -42.52 2.93
N GLU A 106 -4.26 -41.98 2.58
CA GLU A 106 -3.02 -42.76 2.47
C GLU A 106 -2.44 -43.13 3.84
N SER A 107 -2.67 -42.31 4.88
CA SER A 107 -2.27 -42.59 6.27
C SER A 107 -3.21 -43.54 7.03
N ARG A 108 -4.33 -43.95 6.41
CA ARG A 108 -5.39 -44.78 7.03
C ARG A 108 -5.37 -46.25 6.60
N TRP A 109 -4.43 -46.64 5.74
CA TRP A 109 -4.11 -48.02 5.36
C TRP A 109 -2.70 -48.36 5.86
#